data_AF-E2NI80-F1
#
_entry.id   AF-E2NI80-F1
#
_cell.length_a   1.000
_cell.length_b   1.000
_cell.length_c   1.000
_cell.angle_alpha   90.00
_cell.angle_beta   90.00
_cell.angle_gamma   90.00
#
_symmetry.space_group_name_H-M   'P 1'
#
loop_
_entity.id
_entity.type
_entity.pdbx_description
1 polymer ?
#
loop_
_entity_poly.entity_id
_entity_poly.type
_entity_poly.pdbx_seq_one_letter_code
_entity_poly.pdbx_strand_id
1 'polypeptide(L)'
;MLQFTASWCGVCRKEMPFIEKDIWLKHKDNSAFALIGIDRDEPLDKVIAFGKSTGVTYPLGLDPGADIFAKYALRNAGITRNVLIDKDGRIVMLTRLYNEEEFAALTKKIDEMLAKK
;
A
#
# COMPACT_ATOMS: atom_id res chain seq x y z
N MET A 1 5.78 -1.43 -4.29
CA MET A 1 4.50 -0.74 -4.06
C MET A 1 4.48 -0.24 -2.63
N LEU A 2 4.12 1.03 -2.44
CA LEU A 2 3.85 1.60 -1.12
C LEU A 2 2.35 1.84 -0.99
N GLN A 3 1.75 1.31 0.07
CA GLN A 3 0.36 1.59 0.41
C GLN A 3 0.36 2.50 1.64
N PHE A 4 -0.22 3.69 1.57
CA PHE A 4 -0.45 4.51 2.74
C PHE A 4 -1.81 4.19 3.34
N THR A 5 -1.80 3.77 4.61
CA THR A 5 -2.98 3.34 5.37
C THR A 5 -3.07 4.04 6.72
N ALA A 6 -4.21 3.88 7.39
CA ALA A 6 -4.41 4.29 8.77
C ALA A 6 -5.49 3.41 9.41
N SER A 7 -5.37 3.14 10.71
CA SER A 7 -6.29 2.30 11.46
C SER A 7 -7.73 2.85 11.49
N TRP A 8 -7.89 4.17 11.45
CA TRP A 8 -9.18 4.87 11.43
C TRP A 8 -9.83 4.93 10.04
N CYS A 9 -9.13 4.51 9.00
CA CYS A 9 -9.61 4.54 7.63
C CYS A 9 -10.47 3.30 7.31
N GLY A 10 -11.79 3.49 7.27
CA GLY A 10 -12.73 2.41 6.95
C GLY A 10 -12.56 1.84 5.53
N VAL A 11 -12.13 2.67 4.57
CA VAL A 11 -11.85 2.23 3.19
C VAL A 11 -10.61 1.35 3.14
N CYS A 12 -9.57 1.70 3.91
CA CYS A 12 -8.32 0.96 3.98
C CYS A 12 -8.56 -0.46 4.51
N ARG A 13 -9.41 -0.61 5.54
CA ARG A 13 -9.81 -1.94 6.06
C ARG A 13 -10.43 -2.85 5.00
N LYS A 14 -11.14 -2.29 4.02
CA LYS A 14 -11.72 -3.05 2.91
C LYS A 14 -10.68 -3.39 1.85
N GLU A 15 -9.79 -2.45 1.53
CA GLU A 15 -8.77 -2.60 0.49
C GLU A 15 -7.64 -3.56 0.88
N MET A 16 -7.20 -3.53 2.14
CA MET A 16 -6.04 -4.29 2.61
C MET A 16 -6.15 -5.82 2.37
N PRO A 17 -7.30 -6.48 2.61
CA PRO A 17 -7.48 -7.90 2.25
C PRO A 17 -7.41 -8.17 0.74
N PHE A 18 -7.85 -7.24 -0.11
CA PHE A 18 -7.70 -7.39 -1.57
C PHE A 18 -6.24 -7.25 -1.97
N ILE A 19 -5.50 -6.28 -1.41
CA ILE A 19 -4.05 -6.15 -1.64
C ILE A 19 -3.33 -7.43 -1.20
N GLU A 20 -3.66 -7.95 -0.02
CA GLU A 20 -3.10 -9.20 0.49
C GLU A 20 -3.29 -10.34 -0.51
N LYS A 21 -4.55 -10.61 -0.90
CA LYS A 21 -4.90 -11.75 -1.74
C LYS A 21 -4.44 -11.59 -3.20
N ASP A 22 -4.67 -10.42 -3.78
CA ASP A 22 -4.56 -10.22 -5.22
C ASP A 22 -3.21 -9.67 -5.67
N ILE A 23 -2.40 -9.14 -4.74
CA ILE A 23 -1.08 -8.59 -5.04
C ILE A 23 -0.01 -9.29 -4.21
N TRP A 24 -0.07 -9.20 -2.88
CA TRP A 24 1.01 -9.67 -2.02
C TRP A 24 1.21 -11.18 -2.11
N LEU A 25 0.17 -11.98 -1.88
CA LEU A 25 0.28 -13.44 -1.93
C LEU A 25 0.70 -13.98 -3.30
N LYS A 26 0.41 -13.25 -4.39
CA LYS A 26 0.83 -13.62 -5.76
C LYS A 26 2.30 -13.29 -6.05
N HIS A 27 2.85 -12.25 -5.44
CA HIS A 27 4.17 -11.71 -5.81
C HIS A 27 5.20 -11.69 -4.67
N LYS A 28 4.84 -12.06 -3.44
CA LYS A 28 5.73 -12.04 -2.27
C LYS A 28 7.02 -12.85 -2.44
N ASP A 29 6.97 -13.91 -3.26
CA ASP A 29 8.12 -14.79 -3.51
C ASP A 29 8.96 -14.30 -4.71
N ASN A 30 8.56 -13.20 -5.36
CA ASN A 30 9.32 -12.58 -6.44
C ASN A 30 10.30 -11.56 -5.87
N SER A 31 11.60 -11.80 -6.04
CA SER A 31 12.67 -10.91 -5.57
C SER A 31 12.67 -9.51 -6.19
N ALA A 32 11.99 -9.32 -7.33
CA ALA A 32 11.82 -8.03 -7.98
C ALA A 32 10.61 -7.24 -7.46
N PHE A 33 9.85 -7.77 -6.49
CA PHE A 33 8.67 -7.12 -5.94
C PHE A 33 8.78 -6.91 -4.43
N ALA A 34 8.37 -5.73 -3.97
CA ALA A 34 8.20 -5.42 -2.57
C ALA A 34 6.90 -4.65 -2.37
N LEU A 35 6.14 -5.01 -1.34
CA LEU A 35 4.95 -4.27 -0.90
C LEU A 35 5.15 -3.88 0.56
N ILE A 36 4.97 -2.60 0.86
CA ILE A 36 5.07 -2.07 2.22
C ILE A 36 3.85 -1.19 2.47
N GLY A 37 3.07 -1.53 3.49
CA GLY A 37 2.05 -0.63 4.02
C GLY A 37 2.70 0.38 4.95
N ILE A 38 2.37 1.66 4.84
CA ILE A 38 2.88 2.74 5.68
C ILE A 38 1.69 3.30 6.44
N ASP A 39 1.69 3.08 7.75
CA ASP A 39 0.66 3.59 8.64
C ASP A 39 1.01 4.99 9.13
N ARG A 40 0.06 5.90 8.98
CA ARG A 40 0.28 7.34 9.11
C ARG A 40 -0.03 7.83 10.52
N ASP A 41 0.99 8.34 11.20
CA ASP A 41 0.88 9.11 12.44
C ASP A 41 0.13 8.40 13.57
N GLU A 42 0.36 7.10 13.72
CA GLU A 42 -0.17 6.29 14.80
C GLU A 42 0.93 5.65 15.64
N PRO A 43 0.65 5.30 16.90
CA PRO A 43 1.59 4.55 17.72
C PRO A 43 1.67 3.08 17.26
N LEU A 44 2.85 2.49 17.46
CA LEU A 44 3.20 1.15 16.95
C LEU A 44 2.21 0.05 17.37
N ASP A 45 1.70 0.10 18.60
CA ASP A 45 0.74 -0.85 19.14
C ASP A 45 -0.58 -0.87 18.35
N LYS A 46 -1.07 0.31 17.94
CA LYS A 46 -2.26 0.41 17.09
C LYS A 46 -2.03 -0.20 15.72
N VAL A 47 -0.87 0.06 15.12
CA VAL A 47 -0.53 -0.47 13.79
C VAL A 47 -0.41 -2.00 13.81
N ILE A 48 0.21 -2.55 14.84
CA ILE A 48 0.30 -4.01 15.03
C ILE A 48 -1.11 -4.61 15.22
N ALA A 49 -1.94 -4.02 16.08
CA ALA A 49 -3.30 -4.50 16.30
C ALA A 49 -4.14 -4.39 15.01
N PHE A 50 -3.96 -3.31 14.26
CA PHE A 50 -4.62 -3.06 12.99
C PHE A 50 -4.26 -4.11 11.94
N GLY A 51 -2.96 -4.33 11.70
CA GLY A 51 -2.48 -5.36 10.77
C GLY A 51 -3.04 -6.75 11.11
N LYS A 52 -3.01 -7.12 12.40
CA LYS A 52 -3.61 -8.38 12.89
C LYS A 52 -5.11 -8.45 12.64
N SER A 53 -5.85 -7.36 12.86
CA SER A 53 -7.31 -7.32 12.65
C SER A 53 -7.69 -7.43 11.18
N THR A 54 -6.86 -6.91 10.27
CA THR A 54 -7.07 -6.99 8.82
C THR A 54 -6.58 -8.30 8.20
N GLY A 55 -5.76 -9.08 8.92
CA GLY A 55 -5.22 -10.35 8.46
C GLY A 55 -4.14 -10.23 7.38
N VAL A 56 -3.47 -9.08 7.29
CA VAL A 56 -2.41 -8.84 6.29
C VAL A 56 -1.09 -9.44 6.75
N THR A 57 -0.30 -9.93 5.79
CA THR A 57 1.01 -10.54 6.05
C THR A 57 2.16 -9.75 5.44
N TYR A 58 1.89 -8.75 4.60
CA TYR A 58 2.92 -7.84 4.11
C TYR A 58 3.48 -6.93 5.21
N PRO A 59 4.74 -6.48 5.08
CA PRO A 59 5.35 -5.56 6.03
C PRO A 59 4.57 -4.24 6.19
N LEU A 60 4.32 -3.85 7.44
CA LEU A 60 3.80 -2.54 7.80
C LEU A 60 4.92 -1.68 8.43
N GLY A 61 5.16 -0.50 7.87
CA GLY A 61 6.04 0.53 8.38
C GLY A 61 5.25 1.62 9.11
N LEU A 62 5.88 2.20 10.12
CA LEU A 62 5.34 3.31 10.89
C LEU A 62 5.85 4.64 10.33
N ASP A 63 4.96 5.61 10.14
CA ASP A 63 5.32 6.99 9.75
C ASP A 63 4.86 7.99 10.82
N PRO A 64 5.55 8.03 11.98
CA PRO A 64 5.22 8.97 13.05
C PRO A 64 5.41 10.40 12.56
N GLY A 65 4.41 11.28 12.74
CA GLY A 65 4.43 12.64 12.22
C GLY A 65 4.07 12.76 10.73
N ALA A 66 3.80 11.67 10.01
CA ALA A 66 3.41 11.67 8.60
C ALA A 66 4.45 12.28 7.64
N ASP A 67 5.74 12.15 7.93
CA ASP A 67 6.83 12.74 7.14
C ASP A 67 7.07 11.98 5.82
N ILE A 68 6.94 10.66 5.81
CA ILE A 68 6.99 9.87 4.58
C ILE A 68 5.79 10.20 3.72
N PHE A 69 4.58 10.21 4.30
CA PHE A 69 3.34 10.58 3.61
C PHE A 69 3.44 11.98 3.00
N ALA A 70 4.05 12.94 3.71
CA ALA A 70 4.25 14.31 3.24
C ALA A 70 5.08 14.43 1.95
N LYS A 71 5.89 13.40 1.62
CA LYS A 71 6.66 13.36 0.36
C LYS A 71 5.81 12.98 -0.85
N TYR A 72 4.71 12.25 -0.64
CA TYR A 72 3.83 11.75 -1.70
C TYR A 72 2.48 12.48 -1.76
N ALA A 73 2.11 13.18 -0.69
CA ALA A 73 0.84 13.88 -0.56
C ALA A 73 0.95 15.05 0.41
N LEU A 74 0.01 16.00 0.34
CA LEU A 74 -0.12 17.03 1.37
C LEU A 74 -0.48 16.36 2.70
N ARG A 75 0.08 16.83 3.82
CA ARG A 75 -0.22 16.29 5.16
C ARG A 75 -1.72 16.26 5.44
N ASN A 76 -2.48 17.25 4.99
CA ASN A 76 -3.92 17.30 5.24
C ASN A 76 -4.75 16.50 4.22
N ALA A 77 -4.11 15.79 3.29
CA ALA A 77 -4.81 15.00 2.30
C ALA A 77 -5.33 13.68 2.91
N GLY A 78 -6.44 13.21 2.36
CA GLY A 78 -7.04 11.93 2.74
C GLY A 78 -6.19 10.71 2.36
N ILE A 79 -6.50 9.62 3.05
CA ILE A 79 -6.01 8.24 2.89
C ILE A 79 -7.23 7.36 2.52
N THR A 80 -7.14 6.20 1.87
CA THR A 80 -5.98 5.42 1.39
C THR A 80 -5.28 6.01 0.16
N ARG A 81 -4.01 5.62 -0.05
CA ARG A 81 -3.25 5.87 -1.29
C ARG A 81 -2.34 4.71 -1.63
N ASN A 82 -2.35 4.30 -2.89
CA ASN A 82 -1.38 3.34 -3.41
C ASN A 82 -0.40 4.04 -4.35
N VAL A 83 0.90 3.80 -4.13
CA VAL A 83 1.97 4.33 -4.96
C VAL A 83 2.76 3.16 -5.53
N LEU A 84 2.67 2.97 -6.84
CA LEU A 84 3.47 2.01 -7.56
C LEU A 84 4.74 2.70 -8.07
N ILE A 85 5.88 2.12 -7.69
CA ILE A 85 7.21 2.63 -8.00
C ILE A 85 7.92 1.56 -8.83
N ASP A 86 8.57 1.96 -9.91
CA ASP A 86 9.37 1.06 -10.75
C ASP A 86 10.78 0.81 -10.19
N LYS A 87 11.54 -0.01 -10.92
CA LYS A 87 12.92 -0.40 -10.59
C LYS A 87 13.88 0.80 -10.56
N ASP A 88 13.56 1.86 -11.29
CA ASP A 88 14.36 3.09 -11.38
C ASP A 88 13.96 4.12 -10.31
N GLY A 89 13.00 3.78 -9.43
CA GLY A 89 12.50 4.67 -8.38
C GLY A 89 11.48 5.70 -8.87
N ARG A 90 10.93 5.55 -10.08
CA ARG A 90 9.91 6.47 -10.61
C ARG A 90 8.51 5.99 -10.23
N ILE A 91 7.64 6.94 -9.90
CA ILE A 91 6.22 6.66 -9.67
C ILE A 91 5.56 6.42 -11.02
N VAL A 92 5.09 5.19 -11.25
CA VAL A 92 4.44 4.79 -12.50
C VAL A 92 2.92 4.78 -12.40
N MET A 93 2.39 4.69 -11.19
CA MET A 93 0.95 4.77 -10.92
C MET A 93 0.72 5.27 -9.50
N LEU A 94 -0.29 6.10 -9.33
CA LEU A 94 -0.77 6.57 -8.03
C LEU A 94 -2.29 6.49 -8.03
N THR A 95 -2.86 5.80 -7.05
CA THR A 95 -4.31 5.76 -6.85
C THR A 95 -4.68 6.51 -5.57
N ARG A 96 -5.83 7.19 -5.62
CA ARG A 96 -6.42 7.85 -4.45
C ARG A 96 -7.73 7.15 -4.15
N LEU A 97 -7.88 6.67 -2.93
CA LEU A 97 -9.02 5.84 -2.51
C LEU A 97 -9.01 4.43 -3.14
N TYR A 98 -9.98 3.63 -2.72
CA TYR A 98 -10.24 2.32 -3.29
C TYR A 98 -11.34 2.43 -4.35
N ASN A 99 -10.99 2.13 -5.58
CA ASN A 99 -11.91 1.91 -6.70
C ASN A 99 -11.55 0.57 -7.35
N GLU A 100 -12.52 -0.30 -7.60
CA GLU A 100 -12.28 -1.64 -8.16
C GLU A 100 -11.63 -1.57 -9.54
N GLU A 101 -12.01 -0.61 -10.39
CA GLU A 101 -11.40 -0.43 -11.71
C GLU A 101 -9.93 0.00 -11.62
N GLU A 102 -9.62 0.97 -10.74
CA GLU A 102 -8.24 1.40 -10.51
C GLU A 102 -7.40 0.30 -9.86
N PHE A 103 -8.00 -0.49 -8.96
CA PHE A 103 -7.34 -1.61 -8.30
C PHE A 103 -7.02 -2.75 -9.29
N ALA A 104 -7.95 -3.06 -10.19
CA ALA A 104 -7.72 -4.02 -11.27
C ALA A 104 -6.61 -3.54 -12.21
N ALA A 105 -6.62 -2.24 -12.57
CA ALA A 105 -5.56 -1.63 -13.38
C ALA A 105 -4.20 -1.67 -12.66
N LEU A 106 -4.18 -1.42 -11.35
CA LEU A 106 -2.98 -1.51 -10.51
C LEU A 106 -2.40 -2.92 -10.50
N THR A 107 -3.24 -3.93 -10.25
CA THR A 107 -2.83 -5.34 -10.21
C THR A 107 -2.25 -5.76 -11.57
N LYS A 108 -2.97 -5.45 -12.65
CA LYS A 108 -2.50 -5.72 -14.02
C LYS A 108 -1.17 -5.02 -14.31
N LYS A 109 -0.99 -3.78 -13.84
CA LYS A 109 0.25 -3.03 -14.04
C LYS A 109 1.43 -3.68 -13.33
N ILE A 110 1.22 -4.19 -12.12
CA ILE A 110 2.23 -4.94 -11.36
C ILE A 110 2.62 -6.20 -12.14
N ASP A 111 1.64 -6.98 -12.61
CA ASP A 111 1.88 -8.18 -13.43
C ASP A 111 2.72 -7.86 -14.68
N GLU A 112 2.34 -6.83 -15.43
CA GLU A 112 3.07 -6.39 -16.63
C GLU A 112 4.51 -5.96 -16.32
N MET A 113 4.73 -5.26 -15.21
CA MET A 113 6.05 -4.79 -14.83
C MET A 113 6.97 -5.91 -14.36
N LEU A 114 6.42 -6.92 -13.69
CA LEU A 114 7.16 -8.10 -13.24
C LEU A 114 7.40 -9.09 -14.38
N ALA A 115 6.55 -9.12 -15.41
CA ALA A 115 6.75 -9.92 -16.61
C ALA A 115 7.87 -9.38 -17.53
N LYS A 116 8.14 -8.07 -17.48
CA LYS A 116 9.22 -7.43 -18.23
C LYS A 116 10.59 -7.72 -17.59
N LYS A 117 11.18 -8.85 -18.03
CA LYS A 117 12.59 -9.18 -17.80
C LYS A 117 13.51 -8.06 -18.29
#